data_AF-A0A0L8FM34-F1
#
_entry.id   AF-A0A0L8FM34-F1
#
_cell.length_a   1.000
_cell.length_b   1.000
_cell.length_c   1.000
_cell.angle_alpha   90.00
_cell.angle_beta   90.00
_cell.angle_gamma   90.00
#
_symmetry.space_group_name_H-M   'P 1'
#
loop_
_entity.id
_entity.type
_entity.pdbx_description
1 polymer ?
#
loop_
_entity_poly.entity_id
_entity_poly.type
_entity_poly.pdbx_seq_one_letter_code
_entity_poly.pdbx_strand_id
1 'polypeptide(L)'
;FLYFVLGNFCLWLVANLVQIVRKQPKLGHYEPEVLLTWVIRTEFFVTFLSGLAYMAFPHFLTTLFSPKPDLIHVYITQLVGGSTLGGIWLSWYSTSFYLERDIKAVLLSRVYTTIIIFAVIIQSHFMLGYPKLENMWLFFTWFLPFILAIIGLFMINARRRYPIKKKST
;
A
#
# COMPACT_ATOMS: atom_id res chain seq x y z
N PHE A 1 -5.58 -19.75 2.01
CA PHE A 1 -5.45 -18.56 1.14
C PHE A 1 -5.84 -17.29 1.87
N LEU A 2 -7.11 -17.19 2.23
CA LEU A 2 -7.74 -15.90 2.44
C LEU A 2 -7.62 -15.38 3.89
N TYR A 3 -7.80 -16.25 4.88
CA TYR A 3 -7.55 -15.93 6.29
C TYR A 3 -6.09 -15.53 6.58
N PHE A 4 -5.14 -16.01 5.76
CA PHE A 4 -3.72 -15.65 5.89
C PHE A 4 -3.45 -14.22 5.40
N VAL A 5 -4.06 -13.80 4.27
CA VAL A 5 -3.99 -12.41 3.79
C VAL A 5 -4.68 -11.48 4.78
N LEU A 6 -5.88 -11.83 5.22
CA LEU A 6 -6.64 -11.06 6.21
C LEU A 6 -5.86 -10.93 7.53
N GLY A 7 -5.32 -12.04 8.03
CA GLY A 7 -4.54 -12.07 9.27
C GLY A 7 -3.29 -11.21 9.19
N ASN A 8 -2.50 -11.32 8.11
CA ASN A 8 -1.31 -10.48 7.92
C ASN A 8 -1.66 -8.99 7.76
N PHE A 9 -2.77 -8.68 7.07
CA PHE A 9 -3.17 -7.29 6.86
C PHE A 9 -3.77 -6.65 8.12
N CYS A 10 -4.53 -7.41 8.92
CA CYS A 10 -4.98 -6.99 10.25
C CYS A 10 -3.78 -6.77 11.19
N LEU A 11 -2.80 -7.68 11.18
CA LEU A 11 -1.55 -7.51 11.93
C LEU A 11 -0.78 -6.27 11.47
N TRP A 12 -0.76 -5.98 10.16
CA TRP A 12 -0.17 -4.76 9.62
C TRP A 12 -0.91 -3.50 10.08
N LEU A 13 -2.25 -3.47 10.04
CA LEU A 13 -3.06 -2.36 10.54
C LEU A 13 -2.82 -2.13 12.03
N VAL A 14 -2.85 -3.18 12.84
CA VAL A 14 -2.58 -3.13 14.27
C VAL A 14 -1.15 -2.67 14.54
N ALA A 15 -0.15 -3.15 13.80
CA ALA A 15 1.24 -2.72 13.95
C ALA A 15 1.40 -1.21 13.66
N ASN A 16 0.75 -0.71 12.61
CA ASN A 16 0.76 0.72 12.30
C ASN A 16 0.00 1.55 13.34
N LEU A 17 -1.17 1.10 13.79
CA LEU A 17 -1.93 1.74 14.87
C LEU A 17 -1.13 1.81 16.17
N VAL A 18 -0.49 0.70 16.56
CA VAL A 18 0.38 0.63 17.73
C VAL A 18 1.58 1.58 17.57
N GLN A 19 2.16 1.67 16.38
CA GLN A 19 3.25 2.63 16.12
C GLN A 19 2.78 4.08 16.27
N ILE A 20 1.60 4.44 15.76
CA ILE A 20 1.02 5.78 15.90
C ILE A 20 0.76 6.10 17.37
N VAL A 21 0.10 5.18 18.09
CA VAL A 21 -0.25 5.37 19.51
C VAL A 21 1.01 5.47 20.38
N ARG A 22 2.02 4.64 20.13
CA ARG A 22 3.27 4.63 20.93
C ARG A 22 4.18 5.81 20.61
N LYS A 23 4.29 6.21 19.35
CA LYS A 23 5.22 7.28 18.94
C LYS A 23 4.61 8.66 19.00
N GLN A 24 3.27 8.77 18.94
CA GLN A 24 2.53 10.03 18.82
C GLN A 24 3.29 11.03 17.92
N PRO A 25 3.43 10.73 16.61
CA PRO A 25 4.26 11.53 15.74
C PRO A 25 3.79 12.99 15.82
N LYS A 26 4.68 13.87 16.27
CA LYS A 26 4.38 15.29 16.35
C LYS A 26 4.10 15.78 14.93
N LEU A 27 2.84 16.13 14.68
CA LEU A 27 2.43 16.76 13.44
C LEU A 27 3.05 18.16 13.43
N GLY A 28 3.98 18.39 12.50
CA GLY A 28 4.66 19.67 12.32
C GLY A 28 4.83 19.95 10.84
N HIS A 29 5.03 21.22 10.48
CA HIS A 29 5.30 21.65 9.10
C HIS A 29 6.72 21.23 8.66
N TYR A 30 7.01 19.94 8.68
CA TYR A 30 8.08 19.39 7.87
C TYR A 30 7.45 19.05 6.52
N GLU A 31 7.57 19.95 5.55
CA GLU A 31 7.19 19.64 4.18
C GLU A 31 8.36 18.91 3.51
N PRO A 32 8.22 17.61 3.19
CA PRO A 32 9.18 16.94 2.35
C PRO A 32 9.26 17.65 0.99
N GLU A 33 10.39 17.44 0.31
CA GLU A 33 10.64 18.00 -1.02
C GLU A 33 9.45 17.77 -1.95
N VAL A 34 9.10 18.78 -2.74
CA VAL A 34 7.88 18.82 -3.55
C VAL A 34 7.66 17.51 -4.32
N LEU A 35 8.72 16.97 -4.91
CA LEU A 35 8.66 15.73 -5.70
C LEU A 35 8.36 14.48 -4.84
N LEU A 36 8.90 14.39 -3.61
CA LEU A 36 8.60 13.28 -2.70
C LEU A 36 7.15 13.35 -2.22
N THR A 37 6.68 14.56 -1.93
CA THR A 37 5.27 14.82 -1.59
C THR A 37 4.34 14.40 -2.73
N TRP A 38 4.66 14.74 -3.98
CA TRP A 38 3.91 14.29 -5.15
C TRP A 38 3.86 12.76 -5.28
N VAL A 39 4.98 12.07 -5.07
CA VAL A 39 5.03 10.59 -5.13
C VAL A 39 4.12 9.98 -4.06
N ILE A 40 4.20 10.46 -2.82
CA ILE A 40 3.36 9.96 -1.71
C ILE A 40 1.87 10.27 -1.95
N ARG A 41 1.54 11.46 -2.46
CA ARG A 41 0.16 11.84 -2.79
C ARG A 41 -0.42 11.02 -3.94
N THR A 42 0.40 10.72 -4.95
CA THR A 42 0.01 9.86 -6.07
C THR A 42 -0.21 8.42 -5.59
N GLU A 43 0.67 7.90 -4.73
CA GLU A 43 0.50 6.58 -4.11
C GLU A 43 -0.80 6.49 -3.30
N PHE A 44 -1.08 7.53 -2.51
CA PHE A 44 -2.34 7.67 -1.81
C PHE A 44 -3.54 7.58 -2.77
N PHE A 45 -3.53 8.38 -3.84
CA PHE A 45 -4.68 8.49 -4.74
C PHE A 45 -4.94 7.19 -5.51
N VAL A 46 -3.89 6.55 -6.03
CA VAL A 46 -4.00 5.27 -6.76
C VAL A 46 -4.57 4.20 -5.84
N THR A 47 -4.01 4.06 -4.64
CA THR A 47 -4.45 3.00 -3.72
C THR A 47 -5.82 3.30 -3.11
N PHE A 48 -6.20 4.58 -2.96
CA PHE A 48 -7.55 5.00 -2.58
C PHE A 48 -8.59 4.58 -3.64
N LEU A 49 -8.33 4.88 -4.93
CA LEU A 49 -9.19 4.45 -6.02
C LEU A 49 -9.29 2.92 -6.12
N SER A 50 -8.17 2.22 -5.93
CA SER A 50 -8.18 0.75 -5.84
C SER A 50 -9.04 0.27 -4.68
N GLY A 51 -8.90 0.84 -3.48
CA GLY A 51 -9.73 0.48 -2.33
C GLY A 51 -11.24 0.70 -2.59
N LEU A 52 -11.60 1.80 -3.25
CA LEU A 52 -12.98 2.08 -3.65
C LEU A 52 -13.50 1.07 -4.69
N ALA A 53 -12.69 0.72 -5.69
CA ALA A 53 -13.07 -0.28 -6.69
C ALA A 53 -13.36 -1.64 -6.04
N TYR A 54 -12.57 -2.03 -5.03
CA TYR A 54 -12.77 -3.27 -4.26
C TYR A 54 -14.06 -3.28 -3.45
N MET A 55 -14.52 -2.13 -2.99
CA MET A 55 -15.81 -1.99 -2.30
C MET A 55 -17.00 -1.91 -3.26
N ALA A 56 -16.87 -1.15 -4.35
CA ALA A 56 -17.96 -0.85 -5.28
C ALA A 56 -18.23 -2.00 -6.25
N PHE A 57 -17.18 -2.71 -6.71
CA PHE A 57 -17.29 -3.77 -7.71
C PHE A 57 -16.67 -5.11 -7.27
N PRO A 58 -16.97 -5.60 -6.05
CA PRO A 58 -16.32 -6.79 -5.51
C PRO A 58 -16.63 -8.05 -6.31
N HIS A 59 -17.85 -8.18 -6.83
CA HIS A 59 -18.26 -9.36 -7.59
C HIS A 59 -17.48 -9.47 -8.92
N PHE A 60 -17.42 -8.38 -9.68
CA PHE A 60 -16.60 -8.30 -10.90
C PHE A 60 -15.14 -8.64 -10.59
N LEU A 61 -14.56 -8.03 -9.55
CA LEU A 61 -13.17 -8.30 -9.18
C LEU A 61 -12.94 -9.75 -8.77
N THR A 62 -13.87 -10.38 -8.04
CA THR A 62 -13.75 -11.80 -7.68
C THR A 62 -13.80 -12.73 -8.88
N THR A 63 -14.61 -12.41 -9.91
CA THR A 63 -14.68 -13.25 -11.13
C THR A 63 -13.36 -13.28 -11.89
N LEU A 64 -12.49 -12.29 -11.70
CA LEU A 64 -11.16 -12.27 -12.32
C LEU A 64 -10.20 -13.30 -11.71
N PHE A 65 -10.42 -13.68 -10.44
CA PHE A 65 -9.54 -14.57 -9.69
C PHE A 65 -10.15 -15.94 -9.40
N SER A 66 -11.48 -16.04 -9.44
CA SER A 66 -12.22 -17.29 -9.27
C SER A 66 -13.37 -17.36 -10.28
N PRO A 67 -13.43 -18.36 -11.17
CA PRO A 67 -14.49 -18.48 -12.17
C PRO A 67 -15.86 -18.82 -11.58
N LYS A 68 -15.91 -19.29 -10.32
CA LYS A 68 -17.15 -19.50 -9.56
C LYS A 68 -17.00 -18.81 -8.19
N PRO A 69 -17.16 -17.49 -8.12
CA PRO A 69 -17.00 -16.77 -6.87
C PRO A 69 -18.21 -16.99 -5.97
N ASP A 70 -18.00 -17.66 -4.84
CA ASP A 70 -19.02 -17.73 -3.79
C ASP A 70 -19.15 -16.40 -3.04
N LEU A 71 -20.26 -16.21 -2.32
CA LEU A 71 -20.55 -15.02 -1.52
C LEU A 71 -19.42 -14.64 -0.55
N ILE A 72 -18.74 -15.65 0.00
CA ILE A 72 -17.57 -15.51 0.87
C ILE A 72 -16.47 -14.71 0.15
N HIS A 73 -16.14 -15.05 -1.10
CA HIS A 73 -15.12 -14.36 -1.88
C HIS A 73 -15.45 -12.87 -2.07
N VAL A 74 -16.73 -12.56 -2.29
CA VAL A 74 -17.21 -11.18 -2.51
C VAL A 74 -17.04 -10.34 -1.25
N TYR A 75 -17.50 -10.83 -0.10
CA TYR A 75 -17.33 -10.11 1.18
C TYR A 75 -15.87 -9.87 1.52
N ILE A 76 -15.00 -10.79 1.15
CA ILE A 76 -13.58 -10.66 1.44
C ILE A 76 -12.97 -9.59 0.55
N THR A 77 -13.30 -9.57 -0.73
CA THR A 77 -12.83 -8.53 -1.65
C THR A 77 -13.23 -7.14 -1.11
N GLN A 78 -14.46 -7.01 -0.58
CA GLN A 78 -14.89 -5.78 0.09
C GLN A 78 -14.07 -5.49 1.36
N LEU A 79 -13.78 -6.51 2.17
CA LEU A 79 -12.98 -6.37 3.38
C LEU A 79 -11.53 -5.93 3.07
N VAL A 80 -10.95 -6.47 1.99
CA VAL A 80 -9.65 -6.02 1.46
C VAL A 80 -9.74 -4.56 1.03
N GLY A 81 -10.79 -4.17 0.32
CA GLY A 81 -11.06 -2.77 -0.06
C GLY A 81 -11.11 -1.84 1.17
N GLY A 82 -11.90 -2.21 2.19
CA GLY A 82 -12.03 -1.43 3.42
C GLY A 82 -10.76 -1.34 4.25
N SER A 83 -10.01 -2.43 4.33
CA SER A 83 -8.72 -2.43 5.03
C SER A 83 -7.70 -1.56 4.31
N THR A 84 -7.71 -1.58 2.97
CA THR A 84 -6.86 -0.73 2.12
C THR A 84 -7.19 0.75 2.33
N LEU A 85 -8.48 1.10 2.33
CA LEU A 85 -8.97 2.45 2.63
C LEU A 85 -8.67 2.89 4.07
N GLY A 86 -8.71 1.99 5.04
CA GLY A 86 -8.33 2.31 6.43
C GLY A 86 -6.84 2.63 6.54
N GLY A 87 -5.99 1.83 5.87
CA GLY A 87 -4.55 2.00 5.91
C GLY A 87 -4.03 3.20 5.13
N ILE A 88 -4.72 3.66 4.08
CA ILE A 88 -4.22 4.69 3.16
C ILE A 88 -3.97 6.05 3.82
N TRP A 89 -4.77 6.40 4.82
CA TRP A 89 -4.68 7.69 5.51
C TRP A 89 -3.31 7.91 6.16
N LEU A 90 -2.62 6.83 6.54
CA LEU A 90 -1.24 6.92 7.01
C LEU A 90 -0.27 7.45 5.95
N SER A 91 -0.43 7.05 4.68
CA SER A 91 0.35 7.62 3.58
C SER A 91 0.06 9.11 3.44
N TRP A 92 -1.21 9.52 3.53
CA TRP A 92 -1.61 10.93 3.46
C TRP A 92 -0.96 11.77 4.56
N TYR A 93 -0.98 11.30 5.81
CA TYR A 93 -0.39 12.04 6.93
C TYR A 93 1.12 11.94 6.99
N SER A 94 1.74 10.95 6.34
CA SER A 94 3.19 10.77 6.36
C SER A 94 3.96 11.97 5.81
N THR A 95 3.36 12.74 4.89
CA THR A 95 3.97 13.98 4.37
C THR A 95 4.12 15.06 5.44
N SER A 96 3.43 14.94 6.57
CA SER A 96 3.46 15.90 7.69
C SER A 96 4.23 15.36 8.89
N PHE A 97 4.93 14.23 8.74
CA PHE A 97 5.75 13.67 9.80
C PHE A 97 7.06 14.42 9.92
N TYR A 98 7.40 14.80 11.15
CA TYR A 98 8.63 15.54 11.45
C TYR A 98 9.91 14.74 11.17
N LEU A 99 9.86 13.41 11.33
CA LEU A 99 11.02 12.53 11.17
C LEU A 99 10.93 11.74 9.86
N GLU A 100 11.94 11.90 9.00
CA GLU A 100 12.08 11.09 7.77
C GLU A 100 12.06 9.58 8.04
N ARG A 101 12.49 9.14 9.25
CA ARG A 101 12.45 7.73 9.65
C ARG A 101 11.02 7.17 9.66
N ASP A 102 10.05 7.97 10.10
CA ASP A 102 8.67 7.53 10.18
C ASP A 102 8.02 7.50 8.78
N ILE A 103 8.39 8.44 7.90
CA ILE A 103 8.04 8.40 6.47
C ILE A 103 8.57 7.11 5.82
N LYS A 104 9.86 6.79 6.06
CA LYS A 104 10.46 5.53 5.58
C LYS A 104 9.74 4.30 6.12
N ALA A 105 9.33 4.31 7.38
CA ALA A 105 8.63 3.19 7.99
C ALA A 105 7.28 2.96 7.29
N VAL A 106 6.52 4.02 6.99
CA VAL A 106 5.26 3.93 6.23
C VAL A 106 5.51 3.33 4.85
N LEU A 107 6.47 3.87 4.08
CA LEU A 107 6.79 3.37 2.74
C LEU A 107 7.32 1.92 2.74
N LEU A 108 8.17 1.57 3.71
CA LEU A 108 8.63 0.18 3.88
C LEU A 108 7.47 -0.75 4.21
N SER A 109 6.56 -0.32 5.09
CA SER A 109 5.39 -1.12 5.44
C SER A 109 4.54 -1.44 4.21
N ARG A 110 4.43 -0.50 3.25
CA ARG A 110 3.75 -0.71 1.96
C ARG A 110 4.45 -1.74 1.11
N VAL A 111 5.77 -1.62 0.95
CA VAL A 111 6.59 -2.57 0.20
C VAL A 111 6.41 -3.98 0.78
N TYR A 112 6.49 -4.14 2.10
CA TYR A 112 6.30 -5.44 2.76
C TYR A 112 4.89 -6.01 2.54
N THR A 113 3.84 -5.21 2.72
CA THR A 113 2.47 -5.70 2.47
C THR A 113 2.26 -6.14 1.03
N THR A 114 2.82 -5.41 0.06
CA THR A 114 2.66 -5.76 -1.35
C THR A 114 3.43 -7.03 -1.70
N ILE A 115 4.63 -7.22 -1.15
CA ILE A 115 5.40 -8.47 -1.34
C ILE A 115 4.62 -9.67 -0.78
N ILE A 116 4.05 -9.55 0.42
CA ILE A 116 3.26 -10.63 1.04
C ILE A 116 2.03 -10.94 0.18
N ILE A 117 1.28 -9.92 -0.26
CA ILE A 117 0.13 -10.11 -1.15
C ILE A 117 0.56 -10.80 -2.45
N PHE A 118 1.69 -10.39 -3.03
CA PHE A 118 2.18 -10.95 -4.28
C PHE A 118 2.60 -12.41 -4.15
N ALA A 119 3.36 -12.75 -3.11
CA ALA A 119 3.74 -14.13 -2.82
C ALA A 119 2.51 -15.03 -2.66
N VAL A 120 1.47 -14.51 -2.01
CA VAL A 120 0.21 -15.23 -1.83
C VAL A 120 -0.56 -15.37 -3.15
N ILE A 121 -0.61 -14.35 -4.01
CA ILE A 121 -1.28 -14.48 -5.31
C ILE A 121 -0.54 -15.47 -6.21
N ILE A 122 0.80 -15.41 -6.28
CA ILE A 122 1.61 -16.38 -7.04
C ILE A 122 1.34 -17.80 -6.56
N GLN A 123 1.40 -18.05 -5.25
CA GLN A 123 1.12 -19.37 -4.69
C GLN A 123 -0.26 -19.88 -5.11
N SER A 124 -1.24 -18.99 -5.15
CA SER A 124 -2.62 -19.32 -5.51
C SER A 124 -2.78 -19.63 -6.98
N HIS A 125 -2.05 -18.92 -7.84
CA HIS A 125 -1.97 -19.23 -9.27
C HIS A 125 -1.34 -20.59 -9.53
N PHE A 126 -0.25 -20.92 -8.84
CA PHE A 126 0.37 -22.25 -8.94
C PHE A 126 -0.55 -23.37 -8.47
N MET A 127 -1.30 -23.15 -7.38
CA MET A 127 -2.21 -24.16 -6.82
C MET A 127 -3.49 -24.36 -7.62
N LEU A 128 -3.97 -23.31 -8.31
CA LEU A 128 -5.25 -23.34 -9.04
C LEU A 128 -5.09 -23.52 -10.56
N GLY A 129 -3.86 -23.49 -11.09
CA GLY A 129 -3.57 -23.83 -12.48
C GLY A 129 -4.06 -22.83 -13.54
N TYR A 130 -4.39 -21.58 -13.17
CA TYR A 130 -4.83 -20.57 -14.13
C TYR A 130 -3.65 -19.79 -14.71
N PRO A 131 -3.63 -19.62 -16.05
CA PRO A 131 -3.67 -18.24 -16.54
C PRO A 131 -4.56 -18.08 -17.78
N LYS A 132 -5.47 -17.11 -17.74
CA LYS A 132 -5.76 -16.32 -18.96
C LYS A 132 -4.88 -15.07 -18.89
N LEU A 133 -3.88 -15.01 -19.79
CA LEU A 133 -2.98 -13.86 -19.97
C LEU A 133 -3.73 -12.52 -20.09
N GLU A 134 -4.97 -12.57 -20.60
CA GLU A 134 -5.86 -11.42 -20.80
C GLU A 134 -6.16 -10.61 -19.53
N ASN A 135 -6.00 -11.17 -18.33
CA ASN A 135 -6.25 -10.46 -17.07
C ASN A 135 -4.95 -9.98 -16.37
N MET A 136 -3.77 -10.22 -16.95
CA MET A 136 -2.50 -9.81 -16.34
C MET A 136 -2.29 -8.28 -16.31
N TRP A 137 -3.00 -7.51 -17.15
CA TRP A 137 -2.91 -6.04 -17.10
C TRP A 137 -3.50 -5.47 -15.81
N LEU A 138 -4.52 -6.11 -15.23
CA LEU A 138 -5.08 -5.73 -13.93
C LEU A 138 -4.05 -5.91 -12.81
N PHE A 139 -3.15 -6.90 -12.93
CA PHE A 139 -2.01 -7.04 -12.02
C PHE A 139 -1.03 -5.86 -12.10
N PHE A 140 -0.87 -5.21 -13.25
CA PHE A 140 0.01 -4.05 -13.36
C PHE A 140 -0.54 -2.83 -12.60
N THR A 141 -1.87 -2.65 -12.53
CA THR A 141 -2.47 -1.58 -11.72
C THR A 141 -2.20 -1.77 -10.22
N TRP A 142 -2.08 -3.02 -9.77
CA TRP A 142 -1.68 -3.40 -8.41
C TRP A 142 -0.19 -3.17 -8.13
N PHE A 143 0.63 -3.07 -9.17
CA PHE A 143 2.06 -2.86 -9.07
C PHE A 143 2.43 -1.37 -8.95
N LEU A 144 1.54 -0.47 -9.37
CA LEU A 144 1.80 0.97 -9.37
C LEU A 144 2.07 1.55 -7.95
N PRO A 145 1.29 1.22 -6.91
CA PRO A 145 1.59 1.69 -5.54
C PRO A 145 2.94 1.20 -5.02
N PHE A 146 3.36 0.00 -5.42
CA PHE A 146 4.64 -0.59 -5.04
C PHE A 146 5.81 0.14 -5.69
N ILE A 147 5.72 0.42 -6.99
CA ILE A 147 6.73 1.21 -7.70
C ILE A 147 6.85 2.59 -7.04
N LEU A 148 5.73 3.26 -6.76
CA LEU A 148 5.72 4.58 -6.13
C LEU A 148 6.35 4.54 -4.73
N ALA A 149 6.07 3.51 -3.94
CA ALA A 149 6.69 3.34 -2.62
C ALA A 149 8.22 3.12 -2.71
N ILE A 150 8.69 2.34 -3.69
CA ILE A 150 10.12 2.13 -3.94
C ILE A 150 10.81 3.42 -4.40
N ILE A 151 10.18 4.16 -5.33
CA ILE A 151 10.70 5.46 -5.80
C ILE A 151 10.82 6.41 -4.60
N GLY A 152 9.80 6.49 -3.75
CA GLY A 152 9.84 7.29 -2.53
C GLY A 152 11.01 6.89 -1.61
N LEU A 153 11.22 5.59 -1.37
CA LEU A 153 12.34 5.10 -0.57
C LEU A 153 13.70 5.43 -1.20
N PHE A 154 13.84 5.30 -2.51
CA PHE A 154 15.04 5.63 -3.24
C PHE A 154 15.37 7.12 -3.11
N MET A 155 14.38 8.00 -3.27
CA MET A 155 14.55 9.44 -3.11
C MET A 155 15.04 9.82 -1.71
N ILE A 156 14.44 9.26 -0.64
CA ILE A 156 14.87 9.56 0.73
C ILE A 156 16.29 9.00 1.00
N ASN A 157 16.67 7.88 0.38
CA ASN A 157 18.02 7.32 0.51
C ASN A 157 19.08 8.09 -0.31
N ALA A 158 18.74 8.57 -1.50
CA ALA A 158 19.62 9.39 -2.33
C ALA A 158 19.92 10.74 -1.65
N ARG A 159 18.93 11.32 -0.95
CA ARG A 159 19.07 12.57 -0.20
C ARG A 159 20.10 12.49 0.94
N ARG A 160 20.22 11.35 1.61
CA ARG A 160 21.27 11.15 2.64
C ARG A 160 22.69 11.19 2.08
N ARG A 161 22.89 10.90 0.78
CA ARG A 161 24.21 10.94 0.14
C ARG A 161 24.62 12.34 -0.32
N TYR A 162 23.65 13.25 -0.50
CA TYR A 162 23.89 14.63 -0.90
C TYR A 162 23.16 15.57 0.07
N PRO A 163 23.72 15.84 1.26
CA PRO A 163 23.14 16.83 2.16
C PRO A 163 23.10 18.17 1.42
N ILE A 164 21.89 18.65 1.17
CA ILE A 164 21.67 20.02 0.68
C ILE A 164 22.35 20.92 1.71
N LYS A 165 23.39 21.67 1.28
CA LYS A 165 24.05 22.68 2.13
C LYS A 165 22.96 23.51 2.78
N LYS A 166 22.93 23.51 4.13
CA LYS A 166 22.12 24.48 4.88
C LYS A 166 22.40 25.85 4.26
N LYS A 167 21.37 26.52 3.74
CA LYS A 167 21.47 27.98 3.55
C LYS A 167 21.76 28.55 4.92
N SER A 168 22.97 29.05 5.10
CA SER A 168 23.34 29.89 6.22
C SER A 168 22.45 31.13 6.15
N THR A 169 21.44 31.18 7.01
CA THR A 169 20.89 32.45 7.49
C THR A 169 21.89 33.09 8.41
#